data_AF-A0A1Y0HTS5-F1
#
_entry.id   AF-A0A1Y0HTS5-F1
#
_cell.length_a   1.000
_cell.length_b   1.000
_cell.length_c   1.000
_cell.angle_alpha   90.00
_cell.angle_beta   90.00
_cell.angle_gamma   90.00
#
_symmetry.space_group_name_H-M   'P 1'
#
loop_
_entity.id
_entity.type
_entity.pdbx_description
1 polymer ?
#
loop_
_entity_poly.entity_id
_entity_poly.type
_entity_poly.pdbx_seq_one_letter_code
_entity_poly.pdbx_strand_id
1 'polypeptide(L)'
;MWAATGTLLLALPLVLVPTVPASAATWGIQKTELSTGPYAPGQQVQWAVSISCSDPNNTPCTPTSMTDPLPDNLDLVSASIQSGGGATNPNLVADPDSDTVTYTANSVPNGGQVQILVTAQVSEDIPYSANGVPITNTATVVSDNATQNQASDDITPVVPLVLDSTTTKTIEPEGALAAPGTPATMTIGSTNESNDPVDTLVIQDPVDPTATPNPFTYLEYVSTGTITMPRTPTPSPRSTGTATRGSRSTNRSTRRRSRACGTRSAATSSPARRRRSR
;
A
#
# COMPACT_ATOMS: atom_id res chain seq x y z
N MET A 1 -33.95 -91.03 -8.59
CA MET A 1 -34.68 -89.90 -7.97
C MET A 1 -33.65 -88.83 -7.65
N TRP A 2 -33.62 -87.75 -8.43
CA TRP A 2 -32.64 -86.66 -8.35
C TRP A 2 -33.29 -85.43 -7.73
N ALA A 3 -32.65 -84.87 -6.70
CA ALA A 3 -33.06 -83.62 -6.05
C ALA A 3 -32.17 -82.48 -6.57
N ALA A 4 -32.78 -81.43 -7.12
CA ALA A 4 -32.09 -80.21 -7.54
C ALA A 4 -32.59 -79.04 -6.68
N THR A 5 -31.70 -78.52 -5.83
CA THR A 5 -31.95 -77.40 -4.93
C THR A 5 -31.56 -76.11 -5.63
N GLY A 6 -32.53 -75.26 -5.97
CA GLY A 6 -32.31 -73.95 -6.60
C GLY A 6 -32.10 -72.86 -5.57
N THR A 7 -30.91 -72.26 -5.53
CA THR A 7 -30.58 -71.10 -4.68
C THR A 7 -30.98 -69.82 -5.40
N LEU A 8 -31.97 -69.10 -4.87
CA LEU A 8 -32.43 -67.82 -5.39
C LEU A 8 -31.55 -66.69 -4.80
N LEU A 9 -30.67 -66.10 -5.61
CA LEU A 9 -29.86 -64.94 -5.24
C LEU A 9 -30.72 -63.67 -5.28
N LEU A 10 -30.90 -63.02 -4.12
CA LEU A 10 -31.62 -61.76 -3.98
C LEU A 10 -30.68 -60.58 -4.33
N ALA A 11 -30.83 -59.99 -5.50
CA ALA A 11 -30.08 -58.80 -5.90
C ALA A 11 -30.81 -57.53 -5.40
N LEU A 12 -30.27 -56.87 -4.37
CA LEU A 12 -30.72 -55.53 -3.96
C LEU A 12 -30.20 -54.47 -4.94
N PRO A 13 -31.05 -53.60 -5.51
CA PRO A 13 -30.60 -52.45 -6.27
C PRO A 13 -30.05 -51.38 -5.30
N LEU A 14 -28.73 -51.14 -5.34
CA LEU A 14 -28.16 -49.92 -4.75
C LEU A 14 -28.62 -48.72 -5.59
N VAL A 15 -29.56 -47.94 -5.06
CA VAL A 15 -29.89 -46.61 -5.58
C VAL A 15 -28.76 -45.67 -5.17
N LEU A 16 -27.92 -45.27 -6.13
CA LEU A 16 -27.02 -44.13 -5.93
C LEU A 16 -27.89 -42.87 -5.82
N VAL A 17 -28.05 -42.34 -4.61
CA VAL A 17 -28.59 -41.00 -4.42
C VAL A 17 -27.46 -40.03 -4.78
N PRO A 18 -27.62 -39.16 -5.79
CA PRO A 18 -26.64 -38.12 -6.04
C PRO A 18 -26.57 -37.21 -4.81
N THR A 19 -25.40 -37.11 -4.19
CA THR A 19 -25.13 -36.12 -3.16
C THR A 19 -25.11 -34.75 -3.85
N VAL A 20 -26.20 -34.00 -3.72
CA VAL A 20 -26.22 -32.60 -4.13
C VAL A 20 -25.23 -31.85 -3.23
N PRO A 21 -24.34 -30.99 -3.76
CA PRO A 21 -23.48 -30.17 -2.90
C PRO A 21 -24.36 -29.36 -1.94
N ALA A 22 -23.96 -29.30 -0.67
CA ALA A 22 -24.62 -28.45 0.31
C ALA A 22 -24.61 -27.00 -0.21
N SER A 23 -25.79 -26.38 -0.33
CA SER A 23 -25.89 -24.96 -0.63
C SER A 23 -25.28 -24.19 0.54
N ALA A 24 -24.16 -23.49 0.29
CA ALA A 24 -23.49 -22.67 1.28
C ALA A 24 -24.18 -21.30 1.41
N ALA A 25 -24.04 -20.67 2.58
CA ALA A 25 -24.46 -19.30 2.78
C ALA A 25 -23.68 -18.38 1.81
N THR A 26 -24.35 -17.36 1.28
CA THR A 26 -23.79 -16.41 0.31
C THR A 26 -23.75 -15.01 0.94
N TRP A 27 -22.57 -14.38 0.87
CA TRP A 27 -22.39 -12.97 1.25
C TRP A 27 -22.83 -12.04 0.12
N GLY A 28 -23.66 -11.06 0.46
CA GLY A 28 -23.80 -9.83 -0.32
C GLY A 28 -23.04 -8.71 0.37
N ILE A 29 -22.00 -8.16 -0.28
CA ILE A 29 -21.34 -6.92 0.14
C ILE A 29 -21.51 -5.87 -0.95
N GLN A 30 -21.83 -4.65 -0.55
CA GLN A 30 -21.88 -3.49 -1.43
C GLN A 30 -21.15 -2.33 -0.75
N LYS A 31 -20.44 -1.55 -1.55
CA LYS A 31 -19.77 -0.33 -1.12
C LYS A 31 -20.20 0.77 -2.06
N THR A 32 -20.60 1.90 -1.50
CA THR A 32 -21.14 3.01 -2.28
C THR A 32 -20.72 4.31 -1.62
N GLU A 33 -20.07 5.17 -2.38
CA GLU A 33 -19.83 6.54 -1.99
C GLU A 33 -21.16 7.28 -1.74
N LEU A 34 -21.22 8.01 -0.63
CA LEU A 34 -22.33 8.89 -0.27
C LEU A 34 -22.02 10.37 -0.47
N SER A 35 -20.73 10.73 -0.51
CA SER A 35 -20.27 12.08 -0.79
C SER A 35 -20.36 12.40 -2.29
N THR A 36 -20.11 13.65 -2.69
CA THR A 36 -20.06 14.02 -4.11
C THR A 36 -18.86 14.91 -4.36
N GLY A 37 -18.01 14.50 -5.30
CA GLY A 37 -16.81 15.24 -5.71
C GLY A 37 -17.11 16.47 -6.58
N PRO A 38 -16.05 17.21 -6.99
CA PRO A 38 -14.64 16.84 -6.92
C PRO A 38 -14.03 16.92 -5.50
N TYR A 39 -13.03 16.09 -5.23
CA TYR A 39 -12.34 16.07 -3.93
C TYR A 39 -10.97 16.74 -4.00
N ALA A 40 -10.83 17.89 -3.34
CA ALA A 40 -9.55 18.54 -3.14
C ALA A 40 -8.78 17.91 -1.95
N PRO A 41 -7.46 18.13 -1.84
CA PRO A 41 -6.70 17.78 -0.63
C PRO A 41 -7.40 18.29 0.63
N GLY A 42 -7.48 17.45 1.66
CA GLY A 42 -8.16 17.73 2.92
C GLY A 42 -9.69 17.58 2.90
N GLN A 43 -10.33 17.27 1.76
CA GLN A 43 -11.78 17.03 1.71
C GLN A 43 -12.15 15.64 2.22
N GLN A 44 -13.32 15.54 2.86
CA GLN A 44 -13.83 14.26 3.36
C GLN A 44 -14.62 13.50 2.30
N VAL A 45 -14.49 12.18 2.35
CA VAL A 45 -15.19 11.21 1.53
C VAL A 45 -15.92 10.23 2.44
N GLN A 46 -17.14 9.86 2.09
CA GLN A 46 -17.95 8.93 2.89
C GLN A 46 -18.39 7.74 2.06
N TRP A 47 -18.24 6.53 2.59
CA TRP A 47 -18.76 5.29 2.01
C TRP A 47 -19.76 4.61 2.93
N ALA A 48 -20.88 4.17 2.37
CA ALA A 48 -21.73 3.15 2.97
C ALA A 48 -21.25 1.77 2.54
N VAL A 49 -20.84 0.95 3.51
CA VAL A 49 -20.57 -0.48 3.32
C VAL A 49 -21.76 -1.27 3.86
N SER A 50 -22.47 -1.96 2.97
CA SER A 50 -23.60 -2.83 3.31
C SER A 50 -23.15 -4.29 3.25
N ILE A 51 -23.38 -5.03 4.33
CA ILE A 51 -23.07 -6.46 4.44
C ILE A 51 -24.37 -7.21 4.71
N SER A 52 -24.67 -8.23 3.91
CA SER A 52 -25.90 -9.01 4.00
C SER A 52 -25.63 -10.51 3.91
N CYS A 53 -26.34 -11.29 4.74
CA CYS A 53 -26.24 -12.74 4.75
C CYS A 53 -27.48 -13.34 4.09
N SER A 54 -27.31 -14.23 3.10
CA SER A 54 -28.40 -14.99 2.49
C SER A 54 -28.05 -16.47 2.41
N ASP A 55 -28.87 -17.32 3.04
CA ASP A 55 -28.71 -18.78 3.04
C ASP A 55 -30.05 -19.48 2.78
N PRO A 56 -30.15 -20.41 1.81
CA PRO A 56 -31.39 -21.10 1.50
C PRO A 56 -31.86 -22.05 2.60
N ASN A 57 -30.98 -22.43 3.55
CA ASN A 57 -31.31 -23.27 4.70
C ASN A 57 -31.59 -22.45 5.96
N ASN A 58 -31.71 -21.12 5.83
CA ASN A 58 -31.94 -20.17 6.93
C ASN A 58 -30.83 -20.17 7.99
N THR A 59 -29.59 -20.47 7.59
CA THR A 59 -28.42 -20.48 8.47
C THR A 59 -27.83 -19.07 8.60
N PRO A 60 -27.51 -18.58 9.81
CA PRO A 60 -26.79 -17.32 9.96
C PRO A 60 -25.34 -17.44 9.45
N CYS A 61 -24.75 -16.33 9.02
CA CYS A 61 -23.33 -16.27 8.68
C CYS A 61 -22.53 -16.10 9.97
N THR A 62 -21.60 -17.01 10.27
CA THR A 62 -20.93 -17.08 11.58
C THR A 62 -19.52 -17.68 11.50
N PRO A 63 -18.53 -17.08 12.20
CA PRO A 63 -18.48 -15.68 12.63
C PRO A 63 -18.42 -14.75 11.40
N THR A 64 -18.71 -13.46 11.58
CA THR A 64 -18.58 -12.46 10.50
C THR A 64 -17.43 -11.52 10.80
N SER A 65 -16.55 -11.32 9.82
CA SER A 65 -15.51 -10.29 9.86
C SER A 65 -15.50 -9.50 8.56
N MET A 66 -15.37 -8.18 8.62
CA MET A 66 -15.09 -7.33 7.47
C MET A 66 -13.87 -6.47 7.74
N THR A 67 -13.02 -6.34 6.74
CA THR A 67 -11.84 -5.47 6.76
C THR A 67 -11.88 -4.53 5.56
N ASP A 68 -11.63 -3.26 5.80
CA ASP A 68 -11.59 -2.20 4.79
C ASP A 68 -10.33 -1.35 5.02
N PRO A 69 -9.17 -1.78 4.48
CA PRO A 69 -7.96 -0.98 4.47
C PRO A 69 -8.10 0.13 3.43
N LEU A 70 -8.02 1.38 3.87
CA LEU A 70 -8.02 2.50 2.96
C LEU A 70 -6.71 2.47 2.15
N PRO A 71 -6.78 2.78 0.84
CA PRO A 71 -5.59 2.88 0.00
C PRO A 71 -4.77 4.14 0.32
N ASP A 72 -3.54 4.19 -0.19
CA ASP A 72 -2.68 5.38 -0.10
C ASP A 72 -3.43 6.65 -0.56
N ASN A 73 -3.08 7.79 0.04
CA ASN A 73 -3.69 9.12 -0.16
C ASN A 73 -5.11 9.30 0.42
N LEU A 74 -5.59 8.35 1.21
CA LEU A 74 -6.78 8.50 2.04
C LEU A 74 -6.44 8.23 3.50
N ASP A 75 -6.75 9.19 4.36
CA ASP A 75 -6.55 9.09 5.80
C ASP A 75 -7.89 8.77 6.47
N LEU A 76 -7.92 7.75 7.34
CA LEU A 76 -9.15 7.33 8.03
C LEU A 76 -9.53 8.36 9.10
N VAL A 77 -10.72 8.95 8.98
CA VAL A 77 -11.25 9.89 9.98
C VAL A 77 -12.06 9.16 11.03
N SER A 78 -13.03 8.35 10.60
CA SER A 78 -13.90 7.59 11.51
C SER A 78 -14.65 6.48 10.78
N ALA A 79 -15.17 5.54 11.55
CA ALA A 79 -16.18 4.60 11.07
C ALA A 79 -17.26 4.36 12.13
N SER A 80 -18.48 4.07 11.71
CA SER A 80 -19.61 3.83 12.61
C SER A 80 -20.61 2.82 12.04
N ILE A 81 -21.24 2.04 12.91
CA ILE A 81 -22.34 1.15 12.52
C ILE A 81 -23.62 1.99 12.47
N GLN A 82 -24.22 2.10 11.29
CA GLN A 82 -25.50 2.80 11.07
C GLN A 82 -26.69 1.86 11.36
N SER A 83 -26.55 0.58 11.02
CA SER A 83 -27.52 -0.47 11.34
C SER A 83 -26.80 -1.78 11.59
N GLY A 84 -27.15 -2.46 12.68
CA GLY A 84 -26.58 -3.77 13.04
C GLY A 84 -27.26 -4.96 12.37
N GLY A 85 -28.39 -4.78 11.68
CA GLY A 85 -29.05 -5.87 10.93
C GLY A 85 -29.44 -7.11 11.74
N GLY A 86 -29.59 -6.99 13.07
CA GLY A 86 -29.81 -8.13 13.96
C GLY A 86 -28.55 -8.95 14.27
N ALA A 87 -27.35 -8.45 13.94
CA ALA A 87 -26.09 -9.09 14.26
C ALA A 87 -25.88 -9.26 15.77
N THR A 88 -25.26 -10.37 16.17
CA THR A 88 -24.96 -10.65 17.58
C THR A 88 -23.56 -10.17 17.94
N ASN A 89 -23.45 -9.37 19.00
CA ASN A 89 -22.20 -8.76 19.48
C ASN A 89 -21.42 -8.04 18.37
N PRO A 90 -22.04 -7.08 17.64
CA PRO A 90 -21.33 -6.32 16.64
C PRO A 90 -20.27 -5.42 17.31
N ASN A 91 -19.07 -5.43 16.75
CA ASN A 91 -17.98 -4.58 17.16
C ASN A 91 -17.35 -3.93 15.92
N LEU A 92 -16.97 -2.67 16.02
CA LEU A 92 -16.31 -1.93 14.96
C LEU A 92 -15.09 -1.23 15.55
N VAL A 93 -13.95 -1.42 14.90
CA VAL A 93 -12.69 -0.76 15.22
C VAL A 93 -12.29 0.06 14.01
N ALA A 94 -12.16 1.38 14.20
CA ALA A 94 -11.54 2.28 13.25
C ALA A 94 -10.12 2.56 13.77
N ASP A 95 -9.11 2.13 13.03
CA ASP A 95 -7.70 2.33 13.37
C ASP A 95 -7.09 3.37 12.42
N PRO A 96 -6.98 4.66 12.84
CA PRO A 96 -6.42 5.71 12.03
C PRO A 96 -4.88 5.62 11.88
N ASP A 97 -4.19 4.81 12.69
CA ASP A 97 -2.74 4.63 12.55
C ASP A 97 -2.40 3.65 11.41
N SER A 98 -3.32 2.73 11.10
CA SER A 98 -3.18 1.75 10.02
C SER A 98 -4.18 1.95 8.87
N ASP A 99 -4.93 3.06 8.91
CA ASP A 99 -6.00 3.41 7.97
C ASP A 99 -6.94 2.25 7.66
N THR A 100 -7.30 1.47 8.68
CA THR A 100 -8.06 0.23 8.51
C THR A 100 -9.31 0.23 9.38
N VAL A 101 -10.45 -0.07 8.75
CA VAL A 101 -11.70 -0.35 9.45
C VAL A 101 -11.90 -1.86 9.56
N THR A 102 -12.14 -2.35 10.78
CA THR A 102 -12.45 -3.76 11.05
C THR A 102 -13.78 -3.89 11.76
N TYR A 103 -14.70 -4.64 11.17
CA TYR A 103 -15.97 -5.02 11.76
C TYR A 103 -15.96 -6.50 12.11
N THR A 104 -16.48 -6.86 13.29
CA THR A 104 -16.69 -8.24 13.69
C THR A 104 -18.07 -8.44 14.31
N ALA A 105 -18.65 -9.63 14.11
CA ALA A 105 -19.84 -10.07 14.81
C ALA A 105 -19.82 -11.59 14.98
N ASN A 106 -20.45 -12.07 16.06
CA ASN A 106 -20.58 -13.52 16.29
C ASN A 106 -21.46 -14.17 15.22
N SER A 107 -22.49 -13.46 14.78
CA SER A 107 -23.37 -13.90 13.70
C SER A 107 -24.10 -12.74 13.04
N VAL A 108 -24.41 -12.87 11.77
CA VAL A 108 -25.39 -12.06 11.05
C VAL A 108 -26.54 -12.99 10.63
N PRO A 109 -27.80 -12.71 11.03
CA PRO A 109 -28.93 -13.58 10.71
C PRO A 109 -29.18 -13.63 9.19
N ASN A 110 -29.79 -14.72 8.72
CA ASN A 110 -30.26 -14.80 7.34
C ASN A 110 -31.26 -13.67 7.04
N GLY A 111 -31.06 -12.95 5.94
CA GLY A 111 -31.81 -11.74 5.60
C GLY A 111 -31.42 -10.49 6.41
N GLY A 112 -30.48 -10.60 7.34
CA GLY A 112 -29.91 -9.48 8.07
C GLY A 112 -29.01 -8.63 7.17
N GLN A 113 -29.10 -7.31 7.33
CA GLN A 113 -28.28 -6.34 6.62
C GLN A 113 -27.62 -5.37 7.61
N VAL A 114 -26.31 -5.44 7.71
CA VAL A 114 -25.46 -4.51 8.46
C VAL A 114 -25.08 -3.36 7.54
N GLN A 115 -25.12 -2.13 8.05
CA GLN A 115 -24.68 -0.94 7.33
C GLN A 115 -23.64 -0.21 8.17
N ILE A 116 -22.48 0.05 7.56
CA ILE A 116 -21.34 0.73 8.17
C ILE A 116 -21.06 1.98 7.35
N LEU A 117 -20.88 3.12 8.03
CA LEU A 117 -20.43 4.36 7.43
C LEU A 117 -18.93 4.51 7.71
N VAL A 118 -18.13 4.63 6.65
CA VAL A 118 -16.70 4.91 6.71
C VAL A 118 -16.47 6.32 6.20
N THR A 119 -15.78 7.14 6.98
CA THR A 119 -15.40 8.51 6.63
C THR A 119 -13.88 8.58 6.53
N ALA A 120 -13.38 8.98 5.37
CA ALA A 120 -11.97 9.26 5.13
C ALA A 120 -11.78 10.73 4.74
N GLN A 121 -10.52 11.15 4.69
CA GLN A 121 -10.08 12.43 4.17
C GLN A 121 -9.10 12.17 3.04
N VAL A 122 -9.22 12.90 1.93
CA VAL A 122 -8.14 12.95 0.92
C VAL A 122 -6.95 13.61 1.58
N SER A 123 -5.80 12.94 1.56
CA SER A 123 -4.60 13.42 2.26
C SER A 123 -4.25 14.85 1.83
N GLU A 124 -3.85 15.68 2.80
CA GLU A 124 -3.45 17.07 2.53
C GLU A 124 -2.17 17.14 1.69
N ASP A 125 -1.31 16.12 1.80
CA ASP A 125 -0.02 16.00 1.12
C ASP A 125 -0.09 15.18 -0.18
N ILE A 126 -1.30 14.91 -0.69
CA ILE A 126 -1.48 14.17 -1.95
C ILE A 126 -0.72 14.87 -3.10
N PRO A 127 0.14 14.16 -3.85
CA PRO A 127 0.93 14.78 -4.91
C PRO A 127 0.07 15.10 -6.14
N TYR A 128 0.51 16.08 -6.94
CA TYR A 128 -0.18 16.42 -8.20
C TYR A 128 -0.30 15.23 -9.16
N SER A 129 0.66 14.29 -9.14
CA SER A 129 0.60 13.06 -9.93
C SER A 129 -0.64 12.17 -9.68
N ALA A 130 -1.36 12.35 -8.57
CA ALA A 130 -2.62 11.66 -8.29
C ALA A 130 -3.86 12.41 -8.82
N ASN A 131 -3.70 13.62 -9.35
CA ASN A 131 -4.80 14.42 -9.91
C ASN A 131 -5.53 13.67 -11.03
N GLY A 132 -6.84 13.49 -10.89
CA GLY A 132 -7.65 12.80 -11.89
C GLY A 132 -7.43 11.28 -11.95
N VAL A 133 -6.62 10.71 -11.05
CA VAL A 133 -6.37 9.25 -10.97
C VAL A 133 -7.35 8.63 -9.97
N PRO A 134 -8.16 7.62 -10.36
CA PRO A 134 -9.07 6.96 -9.44
C PRO A 134 -8.34 6.29 -8.26
N ILE A 135 -8.84 6.53 -7.05
CA ILE A 135 -8.43 5.87 -5.81
C ILE A 135 -9.53 4.85 -5.45
N THR A 136 -9.20 3.56 -5.55
CA THR A 136 -10.12 2.46 -5.28
C THR A 136 -10.08 2.03 -3.83
N ASN A 137 -11.20 2.18 -3.11
CA ASN A 137 -11.34 1.73 -1.74
C ASN A 137 -12.09 0.38 -1.69
N THR A 138 -11.53 -0.65 -1.04
CA THR A 138 -12.06 -2.03 -1.12
C THR A 138 -12.31 -2.64 0.25
N ALA A 139 -13.56 -2.98 0.52
CA ALA A 139 -13.96 -3.74 1.71
C ALA A 139 -14.07 -5.24 1.37
N THR A 140 -13.59 -6.08 2.29
CA THR A 140 -13.62 -7.55 2.17
C THR A 140 -14.37 -8.15 3.35
N VAL A 141 -15.33 -9.03 3.10
CA VAL A 141 -16.08 -9.78 4.13
C VAL A 141 -15.75 -11.27 4.10
N VAL A 142 -15.56 -11.85 5.28
CA VAL A 142 -15.19 -13.25 5.49
C VAL A 142 -16.11 -13.87 6.55
N SER A 143 -16.42 -15.15 6.36
CA SER A 143 -17.05 -16.02 7.36
C SER A 143 -16.60 -17.44 7.19
N ASP A 144 -16.76 -18.28 8.22
CA ASP A 144 -16.34 -19.68 8.17
C ASP A 144 -17.30 -20.55 7.33
N ASN A 145 -18.56 -20.12 7.21
CA ASN A 145 -19.62 -20.86 6.50
C ASN A 145 -20.10 -20.20 5.20
N ALA A 146 -19.41 -19.16 4.73
CA ALA A 146 -19.69 -18.48 3.47
C ALA A 146 -18.38 -18.12 2.75
N THR A 147 -18.41 -18.13 1.41
CA THR A 147 -17.22 -17.75 0.62
C THR A 147 -16.92 -16.27 0.80
N GLN A 148 -15.64 -15.91 0.94
CA GLN A 148 -15.20 -14.51 0.99
C GLN A 148 -15.77 -13.72 -0.20
N ASN A 149 -16.18 -12.48 0.06
CA ASN A 149 -16.63 -11.56 -0.97
C ASN A 149 -16.07 -10.16 -0.72
N GLN A 150 -16.06 -9.31 -1.74
CA GLN A 150 -15.51 -7.96 -1.66
C GLN A 150 -16.34 -6.96 -2.48
N ALA A 151 -16.32 -5.70 -2.06
CA ALA A 151 -16.90 -4.60 -2.81
C ALA A 151 -15.94 -3.42 -2.82
N SER A 152 -15.85 -2.77 -3.96
CA SER A 152 -14.97 -1.64 -4.20
C SER A 152 -15.76 -0.48 -4.77
N ASP A 153 -15.28 0.72 -4.50
CA ASP A 153 -15.82 1.96 -5.04
C ASP A 153 -14.67 2.95 -5.22
N ASP A 154 -14.75 3.79 -6.25
CA ASP A 154 -13.65 4.66 -6.68
C ASP A 154 -14.01 6.12 -6.44
N ILE A 155 -13.03 6.90 -5.97
CA ILE A 155 -13.12 8.36 -5.96
C ILE A 155 -12.00 8.97 -6.78
N THR A 156 -12.25 10.13 -7.39
CA THR A 156 -11.26 10.81 -8.21
C THR A 156 -10.94 12.18 -7.59
N PRO A 157 -9.73 12.37 -7.03
CA PRO A 157 -9.33 13.64 -6.46
C PRO A 157 -8.98 14.64 -7.56
N VAL A 158 -9.15 15.92 -7.23
CA VAL A 158 -8.71 17.07 -8.02
C VAL A 158 -7.63 17.78 -7.22
N VAL A 159 -6.37 17.54 -7.61
CA VAL A 159 -5.20 18.12 -6.98
C VAL A 159 -4.66 19.20 -7.91
N PRO A 160 -4.74 20.50 -7.54
CA PRO A 160 -4.13 21.55 -8.34
C PRO A 160 -2.60 21.47 -8.28
N LEU A 161 -1.94 21.78 -9.39
CA LEU A 161 -0.49 21.95 -9.40
C LEU A 161 -0.15 23.25 -8.67
N VAL A 162 0.59 23.12 -7.57
CA VAL A 162 1.13 24.25 -6.81
C VAL A 162 2.63 24.24 -7.01
N LEU A 163 3.12 25.25 -7.74
CA LEU A 163 4.54 25.46 -7.93
C LEU A 163 5.05 26.42 -6.87
N ASP A 164 6.05 25.98 -6.10
CA ASP A 164 6.70 26.81 -5.09
C ASP A 164 8.19 26.51 -4.99
N SER A 165 8.95 27.50 -4.54
CA SER A 165 10.38 27.35 -4.32
C SER A 165 10.89 28.40 -3.33
N THR A 166 11.81 27.99 -2.46
CA THR A 166 12.59 28.91 -1.65
C THR A 166 13.99 29.09 -2.20
N THR A 167 14.58 30.28 -2.00
CA THR A 167 15.95 30.61 -2.42
C THR A 167 16.72 31.27 -1.29
N THR A 168 18.01 30.96 -1.17
CA THR A 168 18.91 31.59 -0.19
C THR A 168 20.11 32.21 -0.91
N LYS A 169 20.62 33.32 -0.38
CA LYS A 169 21.82 33.98 -0.88
C LYS A 169 22.65 34.49 0.29
N THR A 170 23.93 34.12 0.33
CA THR A 170 24.90 34.65 1.30
C THR A 170 26.16 35.11 0.57
N ILE A 171 26.83 36.12 1.12
CA ILE A 171 28.09 36.64 0.61
C ILE A 171 29.07 36.68 1.79
N GLU A 172 30.24 36.08 1.60
CA GLU A 172 31.31 36.07 2.60
C GLU A 172 32.56 36.76 2.01
N PRO A 173 33.16 37.76 2.68
CA PRO A 173 32.76 38.32 3.97
C PRO A 173 31.50 39.19 3.93
N GLU A 174 30.67 39.08 4.97
CA GLU A 174 29.43 39.86 5.11
C GLU A 174 29.74 41.36 5.26
N GLY A 175 29.05 42.21 4.50
CA GLY A 175 29.08 43.67 4.68
C GLY A 175 30.44 44.35 4.44
N ALA A 176 31.43 43.66 3.86
CA ALA A 176 32.73 44.26 3.61
C ALA A 176 32.61 45.47 2.66
N LEU A 177 33.21 46.60 3.04
CA LEU A 177 33.58 47.65 2.09
C LEU A 177 34.42 46.96 1.02
N ALA A 178 33.93 46.90 -0.22
CA ALA A 178 34.59 46.24 -1.32
C ALA A 178 35.93 46.93 -1.61
N ALA A 179 37.00 46.51 -0.92
CA ALA A 179 38.35 46.88 -1.25
C ALA A 179 38.67 46.18 -2.58
N PRO A 180 39.00 46.93 -3.65
CA PRO A 180 39.31 46.34 -4.96
C PRO A 180 40.33 45.20 -4.83
N GLY A 181 40.01 44.04 -5.41
CA GLY A 181 40.84 42.83 -5.33
C GLY A 181 40.60 41.92 -4.13
N THR A 182 39.66 42.24 -3.23
CA THR A 182 39.27 41.34 -2.13
C THR A 182 38.32 40.26 -2.65
N PRO A 183 38.63 38.96 -2.46
CA PRO A 183 37.74 37.90 -2.90
C PRO A 183 36.45 37.87 -2.06
N ALA A 184 35.32 37.67 -2.72
CA ALA A 184 34.03 37.43 -2.09
C ALA A 184 33.47 36.10 -2.60
N THR A 185 32.95 35.27 -1.68
CA THR A 185 32.27 34.02 -2.01
C THR A 185 30.77 34.23 -1.89
N MET A 186 30.06 34.01 -2.98
CA MET A 186 28.60 34.04 -3.00
C MET A 186 28.07 32.61 -3.02
N THR A 187 27.25 32.26 -2.02
CA THR A 187 26.54 30.97 -1.99
C THR A 187 25.08 31.23 -2.32
N ILE A 188 24.56 30.54 -3.34
CA ILE A 188 23.16 30.60 -3.73
C ILE A 188 22.56 29.21 -3.60
N GLY A 189 21.43 29.11 -2.91
CA GLY A 189 20.66 27.88 -2.74
C GLY A 189 19.25 28.02 -3.27
N SER A 190 18.64 26.90 -3.64
CA SER A 190 17.21 26.83 -3.93
C SER A 190 16.65 25.46 -3.56
N THR A 191 15.38 25.44 -3.15
CA THR A 191 14.62 24.25 -2.77
C THR A 191 13.31 24.25 -3.54
N ASN A 192 12.93 23.12 -4.14
CA ASN A 192 11.58 22.93 -4.69
C ASN A 192 10.61 22.66 -3.53
N GLU A 193 9.60 23.50 -3.39
CA GLU A 193 8.52 23.37 -2.40
C GLU A 193 7.17 23.06 -3.07
N SER A 194 7.20 22.79 -4.38
CA SER A 194 6.01 22.37 -5.15
C SER A 194 5.47 21.03 -4.65
N ASN A 195 4.16 20.81 -4.82
CA ASN A 195 3.51 19.52 -4.53
C ASN A 195 3.72 18.45 -5.62
N ASP A 196 4.69 18.68 -6.51
CA ASP A 196 5.13 17.75 -7.54
C ASP A 196 6.61 17.99 -7.87
N PRO A 197 7.33 16.99 -8.41
CA PRO A 197 8.65 17.20 -8.98
C PRO A 197 8.59 18.22 -10.12
N VAL A 198 9.57 19.11 -10.18
CA VAL A 198 9.72 20.07 -11.28
C VAL A 198 10.83 19.63 -12.24
N ASP A 199 10.62 19.84 -13.53
CA ASP A 199 11.64 19.56 -14.56
C ASP A 199 12.79 20.58 -14.55
N THR A 200 12.47 21.84 -14.22
CA THR A 200 13.42 22.96 -14.28
C THR A 200 13.33 23.84 -13.04
N LEU A 201 14.48 24.08 -12.41
CA LEU A 201 14.66 25.08 -11.37
C LEU A 201 15.71 26.08 -11.85
N VAL A 202 15.29 27.31 -12.13
CA VAL A 202 16.16 28.37 -12.65
C VAL A 202 16.45 29.36 -11.52
N ILE A 203 17.73 29.53 -11.21
CA ILE A 203 18.21 30.54 -10.28
C ILE A 203 18.88 31.63 -11.09
N GLN A 204 18.47 32.89 -10.89
CA GLN A 204 19.01 34.03 -11.60
C GLN A 204 19.50 35.11 -10.63
N ASP A 205 20.74 35.54 -10.85
CA ASP A 205 21.36 36.63 -10.10
C ASP A 205 22.24 37.45 -11.07
N PRO A 206 21.93 38.73 -11.32
CA PRO A 206 20.91 39.54 -10.66
C PRO A 206 19.50 39.24 -11.21
N VAL A 207 18.47 39.63 -10.44
CA VAL A 207 17.05 39.47 -10.85
C VAL A 207 16.78 40.13 -12.21
N ASP A 208 17.43 41.25 -12.49
CA ASP A 208 17.48 41.85 -13.83
C ASP A 208 18.94 41.90 -14.31
N PRO A 209 19.31 41.09 -15.33
CA PRO A 209 20.68 41.04 -15.85
C PRO A 209 21.03 42.31 -16.64
N THR A 210 20.04 43.12 -17.00
CA THR A 210 20.18 44.36 -17.77
C THR A 210 20.11 45.62 -16.90
N ALA A 211 19.95 45.47 -15.58
CA ALA A 211 19.87 46.58 -14.66
C ALA A 211 21.08 47.51 -14.79
N THR A 212 20.85 48.82 -14.73
CA THR A 212 21.90 49.84 -14.74
C THR A 212 21.82 50.65 -13.43
N PRO A 213 22.87 50.63 -12.58
CA PRO A 213 24.12 49.88 -12.73
C PRO A 213 23.94 48.36 -12.52
N ASN A 214 24.64 47.54 -13.30
CA ASN A 214 24.65 46.11 -13.09
C ASN A 214 25.56 45.81 -11.87
N PRO A 215 25.11 45.03 -10.87
CA PRO A 215 25.90 44.78 -9.65
C PRO A 215 27.22 44.04 -9.92
N PHE A 216 27.32 43.32 -11.04
CA PHE A 216 28.53 42.64 -11.49
C PHE A 216 29.43 43.51 -12.39
N THR A 217 29.11 44.78 -12.62
CA THR A 217 30.00 45.71 -13.35
C THR A 217 31.35 45.86 -12.65
N TYR A 218 31.35 45.77 -11.31
CA TYR A 218 32.53 45.96 -10.47
C TYR A 218 33.01 44.68 -9.79
N LEU A 219 32.36 43.55 -10.04
CA LEU A 219 32.74 42.24 -9.52
C LEU A 219 33.32 41.42 -10.66
N GLU A 220 34.59 41.06 -10.55
CA GLU A 220 35.19 40.10 -11.45
C GLU A 220 34.73 38.69 -11.08
N TYR A 221 34.08 38.00 -12.02
CA TYR A 221 33.76 36.58 -11.86
C TYR A 221 35.01 35.75 -12.10
N VAL A 222 35.51 35.10 -11.05
CA VAL A 222 36.75 34.30 -11.11
C VAL A 222 36.45 32.82 -11.35
N SER A 223 35.52 32.23 -10.58
CA SER A 223 35.16 30.82 -10.69
C SER A 223 33.82 30.51 -10.00
N THR A 224 33.22 29.39 -10.36
CA THR A 224 32.19 28.72 -9.56
C THR A 224 32.83 27.75 -8.57
N GLY A 225 32.36 27.76 -7.32
CA GLY A 225 32.63 26.71 -6.36
C GLY A 225 31.92 25.39 -6.70
N THR A 226 31.91 24.45 -5.74
CA THR A 226 31.22 23.17 -5.90
C THR A 226 29.71 23.37 -6.03
N ILE A 227 29.14 22.96 -7.17
CA ILE A 227 27.70 22.84 -7.34
C ILE A 227 27.26 21.52 -6.69
N THR A 228 26.51 21.62 -5.60
CA THR A 228 25.90 20.45 -4.95
C THR A 228 24.46 20.36 -5.42
N MET A 229 24.18 19.42 -6.32
CA MET A 229 22.80 19.14 -6.71
C MET A 229 22.07 18.52 -5.51
N PRO A 230 20.77 18.81 -5.32
CA PRO A 230 19.98 18.07 -4.35
C PRO A 230 20.10 16.58 -4.66
N ARG A 231 20.20 15.76 -3.61
CA ARG A 231 20.15 14.31 -3.81
C ARG A 231 18.80 14.02 -4.46
N THR A 232 18.80 13.49 -5.68
CA THR A 232 17.59 12.86 -6.23
C THR A 232 17.06 11.91 -5.16
N PRO A 233 15.77 11.94 -4.81
CA PRO A 233 15.22 10.90 -3.97
C PRO A 233 15.44 9.59 -4.72
N THR A 234 16.42 8.80 -4.25
CA THR A 234 16.49 7.40 -4.64
C THR A 234 15.13 6.83 -4.26
N PRO A 235 14.38 6.18 -5.17
CA PRO A 235 13.15 5.51 -4.78
C PRO A 235 13.51 4.63 -3.60
N SER A 236 12.97 4.97 -2.43
CA SER A 236 13.25 4.24 -1.21
C SER A 236 12.83 2.80 -1.49
N PRO A 237 13.74 1.80 -1.51
CA PRO A 237 13.27 0.44 -1.39
C PRO A 237 12.64 0.39 -0.01
N ARG A 238 11.31 0.33 0.01
CA ARG A 238 10.48 0.03 1.17
C ARG A 238 11.18 -1.10 1.92
N SER A 239 11.90 -0.75 2.98
CA SER A 239 12.56 -1.71 3.85
C SER A 239 11.45 -2.37 4.66
N THR A 240 10.82 -3.39 4.07
CA THR A 240 10.12 -4.42 4.83
C THR A 240 11.11 -4.99 5.83
N GLY A 241 10.98 -4.57 7.09
CA GLY A 241 11.67 -5.18 8.19
C GLY A 241 11.29 -6.67 8.23
N THR A 242 12.28 -7.53 8.01
CA THR A 242 12.20 -8.92 8.50
C THR A 242 13.14 -9.01 9.67
N ALA A 243 12.60 -8.87 10.88
CA ALA A 243 13.32 -9.20 12.09
C ALA A 243 13.59 -10.72 12.08
N THR A 244 14.83 -11.12 11.77
CA THR A 244 15.31 -12.45 12.12
C THR A 244 16.28 -12.33 13.29
N ARG A 245 15.77 -12.72 14.47
CA ARG A 245 16.50 -12.91 15.71
C ARG A 245 17.65 -13.89 15.49
N GLY A 246 18.89 -13.45 15.70
CA GLY A 246 20.05 -14.35 15.61
C GLY A 246 21.41 -13.70 15.87
N SER A 247 21.54 -12.75 16.81
CA SER A 247 22.87 -12.33 17.26
C SER A 247 23.49 -13.43 18.14
N ARG A 248 24.53 -14.05 17.61
CA ARG A 248 25.52 -14.81 18.37
C ARG A 248 26.64 -13.86 18.78
N SER A 249 27.08 -14.01 20.03
CA SER A 249 28.49 -13.97 20.47
C SER A 249 28.83 -12.91 21.51
N THR A 250 28.99 -13.36 22.76
CA THR A 250 30.13 -12.96 23.58
C THR A 250 30.77 -14.20 24.23
N ASN A 251 31.88 -14.61 23.63
CA ASN A 251 33.16 -14.86 24.29
C ASN A 251 33.24 -15.88 25.47
N ARG A 252 33.74 -17.09 25.19
CA ARG A 252 34.76 -17.71 26.08
C ARG A 252 35.58 -18.79 25.38
N SER A 253 36.86 -18.46 25.21
CA SER A 253 37.97 -19.36 24.95
C SER A 253 37.95 -20.57 25.90
N THR A 254 37.97 -21.79 25.36
CA THR A 254 38.64 -22.94 26.00
C THR A 254 38.94 -24.05 25.00
N ARG A 255 40.22 -24.42 24.99
CA ARG A 255 40.85 -25.60 24.38
C ARG A 255 39.96 -26.84 24.30
N ARG A 256 39.96 -27.53 23.14
CA ARG A 256 40.37 -28.95 23.07
C ARG A 256 40.59 -29.44 21.64
N ARG A 257 41.62 -30.29 21.52
CA ARG A 257 42.14 -31.00 20.35
C ARG A 257 41.16 -32.07 19.85
N SER A 258 41.13 -32.30 18.54
CA SER A 258 41.28 -33.61 17.86
C SER A 258 40.95 -33.44 16.37
N ARG A 259 41.93 -33.55 15.45
CA ARG A 259 42.37 -34.77 14.74
C ARG A 259 41.36 -35.32 13.71
N ALA A 260 41.79 -35.23 12.45
CA ALA A 260 41.96 -36.31 11.47
C ALA A 260 40.92 -36.51 10.34
N CYS A 261 41.51 -36.76 9.15
CA CYS A 261 41.04 -37.49 7.96
C CYS A 261 39.88 -36.90 7.15
N GLY A 262 39.88 -36.86 5.81
CA GLY A 262 40.78 -37.34 4.75
C GLY A 262 40.19 -36.88 3.40
N THR A 263 40.97 -36.29 2.50
CA THR A 263 41.54 -36.84 1.25
C THR A 263 40.59 -37.46 0.21
N ARG A 264 40.78 -36.97 -1.05
CA ARG A 264 40.55 -37.58 -2.40
C ARG A 264 39.09 -37.55 -2.91
N SER A 265 38.77 -37.37 -4.19
CA SER A 265 39.47 -37.46 -5.49
C SER A 265 38.59 -36.70 -6.53
N ALA A 266 39.06 -35.69 -7.25
CA ALA A 266 39.60 -35.69 -8.62
C ALA A 266 38.76 -36.38 -9.73
N ALA A 267 38.41 -35.54 -10.74
CA ALA A 267 38.23 -35.79 -12.19
C ALA A 267 37.05 -36.70 -12.62
N THR A 268 36.37 -36.52 -13.76
CA THR A 268 36.89 -36.20 -15.09
C THR A 268 35.76 -35.76 -16.05
N SER A 269 36.18 -35.01 -17.05
CA SER A 269 35.58 -34.44 -18.27
C SER A 269 34.60 -35.23 -19.17
N SER A 270 33.89 -34.43 -19.99
CA SER A 270 33.74 -34.54 -21.48
C SER A 270 32.42 -35.08 -22.10
N PRO A 271 32.10 -34.77 -23.40
CA PRO A 271 30.89 -34.01 -23.76
C PRO A 271 30.06 -34.62 -24.92
N ALA A 272 29.05 -33.84 -25.36
CA ALA A 272 28.44 -33.77 -26.70
C ALA A 272 27.50 -34.90 -27.18
N ARG A 273 26.26 -34.51 -27.54
CA ARG A 273 25.66 -34.91 -28.84
C ARG A 273 24.47 -34.05 -29.29
N ARG A 274 24.58 -33.55 -30.53
CA ARG A 274 23.53 -32.98 -31.40
C ARG A 274 22.48 -34.02 -31.82
N ARG A 275 21.23 -33.58 -32.03
CA ARG A 275 20.27 -33.89 -33.14
C ARG A 275 18.99 -33.08 -32.87
N ARG A 276 18.60 -32.04 -33.61
CA ARG A 276 17.96 -31.94 -34.96
C ARG A 276 16.79 -32.91 -35.22
N SER A 277 15.59 -32.36 -35.23
CA SER A 277 14.51 -32.51 -36.25
C SER A 277 13.40 -31.52 -35.85
N ARG A 278 13.16 -30.49 -36.68
CA ARG A 278 11.97 -30.32 -37.54
C ARG A 278 10.69 -30.14 -36.77
#